data_AF-A0A4Q8LPD1-F1
#
_entry.id   AF-A0A4Q8LPD1-F1
#
_cell.length_a   1.000
_cell.length_b   1.000
_cell.length_c   1.000
_cell.angle_alpha   90.00
_cell.angle_beta   90.00
_cell.angle_gamma   90.00
#
_symmetry.space_group_name_H-M   'P 1'
#
loop_
_entity.id
_entity.type
_entity.pdbx_description
1 polymer ?
#
loop_
_entity_poly.entity_id
_entity_poly.type
_entity_poly.pdbx_seq_one_letter_code
_entity_poly.pdbx_strand_id
1 'polypeptide(L)'
;MLKNIRIANSTYAVSSDDNYLDAMGDEFEPHMVELFRILVGPNDVVADIGANIGLTALLFSGMAKQTYAFEPSPSTHSLLAENLARNRVSNVKSFNCGLGQKQERLTITFAANNRSGGYVSDKIRPEEGHITEQITIDTLDDFFVDRQPTPTFLKIDVEGFEMNVISGAETFLATNKPIVVMEMNHFCLDVLQRVTLPDFLDFMRGVFPYLYAVDHDNRTVANLHHPESAYSVMHDHVVKQRFPNIVGGFDLSLASRLSRLQASSNLSEKSNQRPPIREPKGAIEAIDVLQQIGRGAVTTIHVRISNAGDETWYHDGDHPVFLCYHWINPDGDMHVYDGVRSKIVDARITPGMTIEQSMIIFPPQLPGTYRLVLTLVQEGVCWFEECGFGQAELDVEVV
;
A
#
# COMPACT_ATOMS: atom_id res chain seq x y z
N MET A 1 7.00 -18.39 -3.18
CA MET A 1 8.00 -17.46 -3.77
C MET A 1 8.77 -16.75 -2.65
N LEU A 2 10.05 -16.39 -2.84
CA LEU A 2 10.84 -15.59 -1.87
C LEU A 2 11.12 -14.19 -2.45
N LYS A 3 10.84 -13.14 -1.67
CA LYS A 3 11.04 -11.74 -2.04
C LYS A 3 11.65 -10.95 -0.88
N ASN A 4 12.48 -9.97 -1.19
CA ASN A 4 13.01 -9.03 -0.19
C ASN A 4 12.08 -7.82 -0.12
N ILE A 5 11.49 -7.58 1.05
CA ILE A 5 10.54 -6.48 1.28
C ILE A 5 11.14 -5.50 2.26
N ARG A 6 11.12 -4.21 1.91
CA ARG A 6 11.46 -3.11 2.81
C ARG A 6 10.26 -2.84 3.74
N ILE A 7 10.48 -3.01 5.03
CA ILE A 7 9.53 -2.75 6.09
C ILE A 7 10.16 -1.70 7.02
N ALA A 8 9.60 -0.50 7.03
CA ALA A 8 10.22 0.66 7.68
C ALA A 8 11.68 0.86 7.24
N ASN A 9 12.63 0.76 8.18
CA ASN A 9 14.07 1.00 7.94
C ASN A 9 14.86 -0.29 7.73
N SER A 10 14.21 -1.43 7.51
CA SER A 10 14.86 -2.73 7.39
C SER A 10 14.33 -3.51 6.20
N THR A 11 15.16 -4.40 5.65
CA THR A 11 14.77 -5.29 4.56
C THR A 11 14.68 -6.71 5.08
N TYR A 12 13.54 -7.34 4.85
CA TYR A 12 13.25 -8.69 5.31
C TYR A 12 13.07 -9.63 4.13
N ALA A 13 13.60 -10.84 4.25
CA ALA A 13 13.40 -11.90 3.28
C ALA A 13 12.11 -12.65 3.64
N VAL A 14 11.08 -12.55 2.81
CA VAL A 14 9.73 -13.07 3.09
C VAL A 14 9.32 -14.02 1.98
N SER A 15 8.68 -15.13 2.35
CA SER A 15 8.01 -16.01 1.40
C SER A 15 6.51 -16.11 1.62
N SER A 16 5.80 -16.27 0.52
CA SER A 16 4.38 -16.64 0.46
C SER A 16 4.19 -17.83 -0.48
N ASP A 17 3.09 -18.56 -0.33
CA ASP A 17 2.65 -19.64 -1.21
C ASP A 17 1.57 -19.19 -2.21
N ASP A 18 1.16 -17.91 -2.18
CA ASP A 18 0.19 -17.30 -3.08
C ASP A 18 0.76 -16.06 -3.81
N ASN A 19 -0.12 -15.36 -4.56
CA ASN A 19 0.23 -14.17 -5.35
C ASN A 19 0.37 -12.89 -4.51
N TYR A 20 0.26 -12.96 -3.18
CA TYR A 20 0.25 -11.78 -2.31
C TYR A 20 1.52 -10.93 -2.46
N LEU A 21 2.69 -11.57 -2.49
CA LEU A 21 3.97 -10.87 -2.66
C LEU A 21 4.19 -10.33 -4.08
N ASP A 22 3.50 -10.89 -5.09
CA ASP A 22 3.57 -10.42 -6.48
C ASP A 22 2.74 -9.15 -6.69
N ALA A 23 1.59 -9.06 -6.01
CA ALA A 23 0.75 -7.87 -6.03
C ALA A 23 1.34 -6.69 -5.24
N MET A 24 2.25 -6.97 -4.31
CA MET A 24 2.91 -5.95 -3.49
C MET A 24 4.15 -5.38 -4.20
N GLY A 25 4.46 -4.10 -3.96
CA GLY A 25 5.75 -3.52 -4.33
C GLY A 25 6.93 -4.08 -3.52
N ASP A 26 8.06 -3.36 -3.55
CA ASP A 26 9.24 -3.70 -2.73
C ASP A 26 9.20 -3.06 -1.34
N GLU A 27 8.20 -2.22 -1.06
CA GLU A 27 7.97 -1.58 0.24
C GLU A 27 6.59 -1.95 0.79
N PHE A 28 6.56 -2.31 2.07
CA PHE A 28 5.34 -2.63 2.79
C PHE A 28 4.68 -1.35 3.33
N GLU A 29 3.51 -1.01 2.77
CA GLU A 29 2.50 -0.08 3.29
C GLU A 29 3.04 1.07 4.15
N PRO A 30 3.73 2.06 3.55
CA PRO A 30 4.45 3.09 4.29
C PRO A 30 3.58 3.93 5.23
N HIS A 31 2.32 4.19 4.85
CA HIS A 31 1.38 4.93 5.70
C HIS A 31 0.94 4.11 6.92
N MET A 32 0.68 2.81 6.76
CA MET A 32 0.37 1.93 7.90
C MET A 32 1.59 1.83 8.84
N VAL A 33 2.80 1.73 8.29
CA VAL A 33 4.05 1.78 9.06
C VAL A 33 4.14 3.06 9.89
N GLU A 34 3.82 4.22 9.31
CA GLU A 34 3.84 5.51 10.02
C GLU A 34 2.81 5.56 11.15
N LEU A 35 1.57 5.09 10.91
CA LEU A 35 0.52 4.99 11.92
C LEU A 35 1.01 4.14 13.12
N PHE A 36 1.56 2.96 12.88
CA PHE A 36 2.06 2.11 13.95
C PHE A 36 3.25 2.71 14.68
N ARG A 37 4.18 3.40 14.00
CA ARG A 37 5.32 4.07 14.66
C ARG A 37 4.91 5.21 15.59
N ILE A 38 3.77 5.83 15.35
CA ILE A 38 3.22 6.87 16.24
C ILE A 38 2.54 6.25 17.46
N LEU A 39 1.98 5.05 17.31
CA LEU A 39 1.18 4.39 18.35
C LEU A 39 1.99 3.43 19.23
N VAL A 40 3.04 2.80 18.69
CA VAL A 40 3.85 1.78 19.36
C VAL A 40 5.25 2.30 19.68
N GLY A 41 5.69 2.12 20.92
CA GLY A 41 7.04 2.43 21.39
C GLY A 41 7.86 1.21 21.82
N PRO A 42 9.16 1.41 22.11
CA PRO A 42 10.12 0.33 22.40
C PRO A 42 9.84 -0.47 23.68
N ASN A 43 8.95 0.02 24.54
CA ASN A 43 8.55 -0.66 25.77
C ASN A 43 7.18 -1.36 25.66
N ASP A 44 6.48 -1.16 24.55
CA ASP A 44 5.14 -1.72 24.34
C ASP A 44 5.19 -3.21 24.02
N VAL A 45 4.11 -3.89 24.39
CA VAL A 45 3.87 -5.29 24.06
C VAL A 45 2.70 -5.33 23.10
N VAL A 46 2.89 -5.99 21.97
CA VAL A 46 1.92 -6.01 20.87
C VAL A 46 1.23 -7.37 20.81
N ALA A 47 -0.08 -7.38 20.62
CA ALA A 47 -0.77 -8.51 20.01
C ALA A 47 -1.07 -8.18 18.54
N ASP A 48 -0.53 -8.98 17.62
CA ASP A 48 -0.78 -8.90 16.19
C ASP A 48 -1.79 -10.00 15.84
N ILE A 49 -3.07 -9.63 15.77
CA ILE A 49 -4.21 -10.55 15.64
C ILE A 49 -4.64 -10.58 14.17
N GLY A 50 -4.43 -11.73 13.53
CA GLY A 50 -4.46 -11.84 12.07
C GLY A 50 -3.11 -11.42 11.47
N ALA A 51 -2.06 -12.12 11.88
CA ALA A 51 -0.68 -11.81 11.49
C ALA A 51 -0.34 -12.24 10.06
N ASN A 52 -1.17 -13.08 9.42
CA ASN A 52 -0.96 -13.61 8.07
C ASN A 52 0.48 -14.17 7.93
N ILE A 53 1.19 -13.91 6.83
CA ILE A 53 2.57 -14.34 6.61
C ILE A 53 3.62 -13.54 7.42
N GLY A 54 3.19 -12.58 8.23
CA GLY A 54 4.04 -11.93 9.24
C GLY A 54 4.66 -10.58 8.88
N LEU A 55 4.17 -9.86 7.87
CA LEU A 55 4.73 -8.55 7.52
C LEU A 55 4.58 -7.53 8.68
N THR A 56 3.41 -7.48 9.31
CA THR A 56 3.18 -6.67 10.53
C THR A 56 3.98 -7.19 11.72
N ALA A 57 4.08 -8.50 11.91
CA ALA A 57 4.89 -9.08 12.96
C ALA A 57 6.39 -8.73 12.83
N LEU A 58 6.92 -8.73 11.60
CA LEU A 58 8.27 -8.29 11.28
C LEU A 58 8.44 -6.79 11.55
N LEU A 59 7.46 -5.95 11.17
CA LEU A 59 7.45 -4.53 11.52
C LEU A 59 7.54 -4.33 13.04
N PHE A 60 6.67 -4.99 13.80
CA PHE A 60 6.62 -4.87 15.25
C PHE A 60 7.89 -5.40 15.92
N SER A 61 8.56 -6.39 15.34
CA SER A 61 9.84 -6.90 15.85
C SER A 61 10.91 -5.83 15.96
N GLY A 62 10.89 -4.82 15.07
CA GLY A 62 11.84 -3.72 15.04
C GLY A 62 11.49 -2.52 15.94
N MET A 63 10.29 -2.49 16.53
CA MET A 63 9.80 -1.32 17.29
C MET A 63 9.24 -1.63 18.68
N ALA A 64 8.80 -2.85 18.95
CA ALA A 64 8.16 -3.24 20.21
C ALA A 64 9.09 -4.08 21.09
N LYS A 65 8.81 -4.10 22.40
CA LYS A 65 9.53 -4.94 23.35
C LYS A 65 9.31 -6.43 23.07
N GLN A 66 8.06 -6.78 22.79
CA GLN A 66 7.64 -8.16 22.52
C GLN A 66 6.33 -8.16 21.72
N THR A 67 6.18 -9.14 20.82
CA THR A 67 4.95 -9.33 20.03
C THR A 67 4.42 -10.75 20.17
N TYR A 68 3.11 -10.87 20.35
CA TYR A 68 2.34 -12.11 20.24
C TYR A 68 1.58 -12.07 18.91
N ALA A 69 2.00 -12.88 17.93
CA ALA A 69 1.40 -12.92 16.60
C ALA A 69 0.45 -14.12 16.49
N PHE A 70 -0.80 -13.89 16.09
CA PHE A 70 -1.85 -14.89 16.02
C PHE A 70 -2.28 -15.09 14.58
N GLU A 71 -2.19 -16.33 14.10
CA GLU A 71 -2.64 -16.72 12.75
C GLU A 71 -3.42 -18.04 12.83
N PRO A 72 -4.75 -18.04 12.61
CA PRO A 72 -5.58 -19.23 12.76
C PRO A 72 -5.28 -20.33 11.75
N SER A 73 -4.93 -19.98 10.51
CA SER A 73 -4.70 -20.93 9.41
C SER A 73 -3.40 -21.71 9.64
N PRO A 74 -3.44 -23.05 9.78
CA PRO A 74 -2.22 -23.85 9.94
C PRO A 74 -1.21 -23.66 8.79
N SER A 75 -1.69 -23.56 7.54
CA SER A 75 -0.82 -23.33 6.38
C SER A 75 -0.17 -21.94 6.41
N THR A 76 -0.94 -20.89 6.64
CA THR A 76 -0.45 -19.51 6.71
C THR A 76 0.46 -19.30 7.94
N HIS A 77 0.12 -19.87 9.10
CA HIS A 77 0.97 -19.81 10.29
C HIS A 77 2.33 -20.49 10.07
N SER A 78 2.39 -21.56 9.26
CA SER A 78 3.66 -22.19 8.92
C SER A 78 4.57 -21.23 8.15
N LEU A 79 4.02 -20.43 7.23
CA LEU A 79 4.75 -19.37 6.52
C LEU A 79 5.17 -18.24 7.47
N LEU A 80 4.29 -17.80 8.36
CA LEU A 80 4.61 -16.83 9.42
C LEU A 80 5.84 -17.28 10.22
N ALA A 81 5.80 -18.51 10.75
CA ALA A 81 6.89 -19.07 11.55
C ALA A 81 8.20 -19.16 10.75
N GLU A 82 8.11 -19.58 9.48
CA GLU A 82 9.28 -19.63 8.58
C GLU A 82 9.86 -18.24 8.34
N ASN A 83 9.02 -17.25 8.06
CA ASN A 83 9.43 -15.87 7.79
C ASN A 83 10.08 -15.23 9.03
N LEU A 84 9.52 -15.45 10.23
CA LEU A 84 10.12 -14.99 11.49
C LEU A 84 11.49 -15.64 11.73
N ALA A 85 11.59 -16.97 11.55
CA ALA A 85 12.83 -17.71 11.73
C ALA A 85 13.92 -17.29 10.74
N ARG A 86 13.54 -17.12 9.46
CA ARG A 86 14.43 -16.68 8.38
C ARG A 86 15.06 -15.33 8.68
N ASN A 87 14.28 -14.41 9.25
CA ASN A 87 14.74 -13.08 9.61
C ASN A 87 15.34 -12.99 11.03
N ARG A 88 15.53 -14.13 11.71
CA ARG A 88 16.18 -14.24 13.04
C ARG A 88 15.53 -13.35 14.09
N VAL A 89 14.21 -13.21 14.03
CA VAL A 89 13.44 -12.42 14.99
C VAL A 89 13.33 -13.18 16.31
N SER A 90 13.64 -12.50 17.42
CA SER A 90 13.73 -13.13 18.75
C SER A 90 12.66 -12.66 19.74
N ASN A 91 12.03 -11.50 19.49
CA ASN A 91 11.03 -10.88 20.35
C ASN A 91 9.58 -11.13 19.89
N VAL A 92 9.38 -11.92 18.84
CA VAL A 92 8.04 -12.29 18.33
C VAL A 92 7.78 -13.77 18.65
N LYS A 93 6.60 -14.06 19.22
CA LYS A 93 6.09 -15.42 19.41
C LYS A 93 4.84 -15.59 18.57
N SER A 94 4.83 -16.56 17.65
CA SER A 94 3.66 -16.88 16.84
C SER A 94 2.82 -17.99 17.47
N PHE A 95 1.50 -17.91 17.29
CA PHE A 95 0.52 -18.87 17.78
C PHE A 95 -0.43 -19.26 16.66
N ASN A 96 -0.61 -20.56 16.45
CA ASN A 96 -1.57 -21.09 15.47
C ASN A 96 -2.98 -21.17 16.06
N CYS A 97 -3.55 -20.03 16.39
CA CYS A 97 -4.94 -19.88 16.80
C CYS A 97 -5.44 -18.50 16.37
N GLY A 98 -6.75 -18.42 16.13
CA GLY A 98 -7.46 -17.15 16.00
C GLY A 98 -7.97 -16.69 17.36
N LEU A 99 -8.35 -15.43 17.45
CA LEU A 99 -9.04 -14.89 18.62
C LEU A 99 -10.47 -14.53 18.26
N GLY A 100 -11.40 -14.70 19.20
CA GLY A 100 -12.82 -14.47 18.96
C GLY A 100 -13.61 -14.46 20.27
N GLN A 101 -14.94 -14.55 20.15
CA GLN A 101 -15.84 -14.35 21.29
C GLN A 101 -15.81 -15.51 22.30
N LYS A 102 -15.48 -16.71 21.85
CA LYS A 102 -15.47 -17.93 22.68
C LYS A 102 -14.49 -18.95 22.13
N GLN A 103 -14.05 -19.86 22.99
CA GLN A 103 -13.24 -21.00 22.58
C GLN A 103 -14.05 -21.98 21.73
N GLU A 104 -13.62 -22.19 20.48
CA GLU A 104 -14.29 -23.10 19.56
C GLU A 104 -13.39 -23.55 18.41
N ARG A 105 -13.93 -24.45 17.56
CA ARG A 105 -13.32 -24.84 16.29
C ARG A 105 -14.18 -24.36 15.16
N LEU A 106 -13.57 -23.66 14.21
CA LEU A 106 -14.24 -23.13 13.03
C LEU A 106 -13.57 -23.64 11.76
N THR A 107 -14.23 -23.41 10.64
CA THR A 107 -13.66 -23.67 9.32
C THR A 107 -13.37 -22.32 8.66
N ILE A 108 -12.12 -22.09 8.30
CA ILE A 108 -11.72 -20.95 7.48
C ILE A 108 -11.74 -21.36 6.01
N THR A 109 -12.17 -20.45 5.14
CA THR A 109 -12.29 -20.66 3.69
C THR A 109 -11.39 -19.68 2.94
N PHE A 110 -10.71 -20.18 1.91
CA PHE A 110 -9.85 -19.39 1.03
C PHE A 110 -10.26 -19.55 -0.42
N ALA A 111 -10.05 -18.50 -1.22
CA ALA A 111 -10.00 -18.66 -2.66
C ALA A 111 -8.73 -19.44 -3.05
N ALA A 112 -8.81 -20.25 -4.12
CA ALA A 112 -7.73 -21.17 -4.51
C ALA A 112 -6.34 -20.51 -4.61
N ASN A 113 -6.28 -19.26 -5.04
CA ASN A 113 -5.05 -18.51 -5.32
C ASN A 113 -4.90 -17.25 -4.45
N ASN A 114 -5.72 -17.07 -3.41
CA ASN A 114 -5.63 -15.93 -2.51
C ASN A 114 -5.89 -16.40 -1.08
N ARG A 115 -4.80 -16.68 -0.35
CA ARG A 115 -4.89 -17.06 1.06
C ARG A 115 -4.99 -15.87 1.98
N SER A 116 -4.54 -14.71 1.51
CA SER A 116 -4.56 -13.48 2.30
C SER A 116 -5.98 -12.97 2.59
N GLY A 117 -6.96 -13.28 1.73
CA GLY A 117 -8.39 -12.99 1.98
C GLY A 117 -9.16 -14.14 2.63
N GLY A 118 -8.52 -14.91 3.53
CA GLY A 118 -9.16 -16.03 4.22
C GLY A 118 -10.26 -15.56 5.18
N TYR A 119 -11.43 -16.21 5.15
CA TYR A 119 -12.56 -15.78 5.97
C TYR A 119 -13.29 -16.93 6.67
N VAL A 120 -13.94 -16.58 7.78
CA VAL A 120 -14.84 -17.47 8.52
C VAL A 120 -16.26 -16.93 8.41
N SER A 121 -17.16 -17.68 7.78
CA SER A 121 -18.58 -17.32 7.68
C SER A 121 -19.44 -18.58 7.65
N ASP A 122 -20.53 -18.59 8.42
CA ASP A 122 -21.61 -19.57 8.30
C ASP A 122 -22.71 -19.10 7.33
N LYS A 123 -22.58 -17.88 6.78
CA LYS A 123 -23.58 -17.22 5.91
C LYS A 123 -23.30 -17.40 4.43
N ILE A 124 -22.07 -17.75 4.07
CA ILE A 124 -21.64 -17.98 2.68
C ILE A 124 -21.19 -19.42 2.54
N ARG A 125 -21.63 -20.07 1.46
CA ARG A 125 -21.14 -21.41 1.13
C ARG A 125 -19.86 -21.26 0.31
N PRO A 126 -18.82 -22.06 0.60
CA PRO A 126 -17.65 -22.12 -0.26
C PRO A 126 -18.06 -22.47 -1.70
N GLU A 127 -17.50 -21.76 -2.67
CA GLU A 127 -17.69 -22.02 -4.09
C GLU A 127 -16.76 -23.15 -4.56
N GLU A 128 -17.01 -23.67 -5.76
CA GLU A 128 -16.18 -24.71 -6.36
C GLU A 128 -14.73 -24.20 -6.56
N GLY A 129 -13.76 -24.92 -6.01
CA GLY A 129 -12.34 -24.55 -6.03
C GLY A 129 -11.84 -23.83 -4.77
N HIS A 130 -12.71 -23.47 -3.82
CA HIS A 130 -12.26 -22.96 -2.52
C HIS A 130 -11.56 -24.05 -1.68
N ILE A 131 -10.55 -23.62 -0.92
CA ILE A 131 -9.82 -24.44 0.04
C ILE A 131 -10.36 -24.14 1.43
N THR A 132 -10.49 -25.17 2.28
CA THR A 132 -10.95 -25.00 3.66
C THR A 132 -9.98 -25.63 4.64
N GLU A 133 -9.80 -25.00 5.80
CA GLU A 133 -8.96 -25.49 6.88
C GLU A 133 -9.70 -25.43 8.22
N GLN A 134 -9.43 -26.40 9.11
CA GLN A 134 -9.96 -26.37 10.47
C GLN A 134 -9.06 -25.50 11.35
N ILE A 135 -9.66 -24.55 12.04
CA ILE A 135 -8.94 -23.60 12.90
C ILE A 135 -9.44 -23.68 14.34
N THR A 136 -8.60 -23.24 15.27
CA THR A 136 -8.96 -23.09 16.68
C THR A 136 -9.08 -21.62 17.02
N ILE A 137 -10.12 -21.27 17.76
CA ILE A 137 -10.36 -19.93 18.28
C ILE A 137 -10.19 -19.97 19.80
N ASP A 138 -9.50 -18.97 20.34
CA ASP A 138 -9.40 -18.66 21.77
C ASP A 138 -9.99 -17.27 22.06
N THR A 139 -10.10 -16.88 23.32
CA THR A 139 -10.50 -15.52 23.72
C THR A 139 -9.27 -14.73 24.18
N LEU A 140 -9.31 -13.39 24.06
CA LEU A 140 -8.25 -12.54 24.59
C LEU A 140 -8.18 -12.62 26.13
N ASP A 141 -9.35 -12.70 26.78
CA ASP A 141 -9.47 -12.85 28.22
C ASP A 141 -8.80 -14.14 28.72
N ASP A 142 -9.13 -15.30 28.12
CA ASP A 142 -8.58 -16.59 28.54
C ASP A 142 -7.09 -16.73 28.17
N PHE A 143 -6.69 -16.26 26.99
CA PHE A 143 -5.30 -16.40 26.54
C PHE A 143 -4.31 -15.62 27.41
N PHE A 144 -4.74 -14.46 27.93
CA PHE A 144 -3.90 -13.55 28.74
C PHE A 144 -4.17 -13.59 30.25
N VAL A 145 -5.10 -14.41 30.75
CA VAL A 145 -5.45 -14.50 32.18
C VAL A 145 -4.22 -14.68 33.09
N ASP A 146 -3.32 -15.59 32.72
CA ASP A 146 -2.10 -15.92 33.50
C ASP A 146 -0.81 -15.64 32.72
N ARG A 147 -0.89 -14.85 31.63
CA ARG A 147 0.24 -14.65 30.71
C ARG A 147 0.78 -13.23 30.82
N GLN A 148 2.10 -13.14 31.01
CA GLN A 148 2.84 -11.89 31.05
C GLN A 148 4.01 -11.90 30.03
N PRO A 149 4.46 -10.72 29.57
CA PRO A 149 3.81 -9.42 29.77
C PRO A 149 2.48 -9.31 28.97
N THR A 150 1.52 -8.55 29.50
CA THR A 150 0.25 -8.30 28.79
C THR A 150 0.43 -7.24 27.68
N PRO A 151 -0.26 -7.38 26.53
CA PRO A 151 -0.23 -6.38 25.48
C PRO A 151 -0.76 -5.01 25.91
N THR A 152 -0.03 -3.96 25.53
CA THR A 152 -0.43 -2.55 25.64
C THR A 152 -0.96 -2.01 24.31
N PHE A 153 -0.79 -2.77 23.23
CA PHE A 153 -1.26 -2.43 21.89
C PHE A 153 -1.81 -3.69 21.19
N LEU A 154 -2.96 -3.57 20.53
CA LEU A 154 -3.57 -4.63 19.72
C LEU A 154 -3.70 -4.14 18.26
N LYS A 155 -3.17 -4.90 17.31
CA LYS A 155 -3.58 -4.82 15.89
C LYS A 155 -4.58 -5.95 15.65
N ILE A 156 -5.73 -5.63 15.07
CA ILE A 156 -6.78 -6.59 14.76
C ILE A 156 -7.17 -6.41 13.29
N ASP A 157 -7.01 -7.47 12.53
CA ASP A 157 -7.27 -7.47 11.09
C ASP A 157 -7.56 -8.93 10.74
N VAL A 158 -8.84 -9.25 10.83
CA VAL A 158 -9.33 -10.64 10.86
C VAL A 158 -10.49 -10.82 9.90
N GLU A 159 -10.52 -10.00 8.84
CA GLU A 159 -11.43 -10.11 7.70
C GLU A 159 -12.90 -10.21 8.14
N GLY A 160 -13.33 -9.29 9.01
CA GLY A 160 -14.71 -9.16 9.47
C GLY A 160 -14.99 -9.74 10.85
N PHE A 161 -14.05 -10.48 11.44
CA PHE A 161 -14.20 -11.06 12.79
C PHE A 161 -13.87 -10.08 13.93
N GLU A 162 -13.67 -8.79 13.65
CA GLU A 162 -13.18 -7.79 14.61
C GLU A 162 -14.11 -7.66 15.82
N MET A 163 -15.44 -7.64 15.59
CA MET A 163 -16.43 -7.58 16.68
C MET A 163 -16.37 -8.81 17.60
N ASN A 164 -16.10 -10.00 17.04
CA ASN A 164 -15.96 -11.23 17.82
C ASN A 164 -14.69 -11.19 18.68
N VAL A 165 -13.57 -10.70 18.13
CA VAL A 165 -12.32 -10.51 18.90
C VAL A 165 -12.55 -9.57 20.08
N ILE A 166 -13.19 -8.42 19.84
CA ILE A 166 -13.48 -7.43 20.89
C ILE A 166 -14.44 -7.99 21.95
N SER A 167 -15.46 -8.76 21.53
CA SER A 167 -16.41 -9.41 22.45
C SER A 167 -15.76 -10.49 23.32
N GLY A 168 -14.65 -11.10 22.88
CA GLY A 168 -13.86 -12.03 23.67
C GLY A 168 -12.76 -11.38 24.52
N ALA A 169 -12.77 -10.05 24.63
CA ALA A 169 -11.72 -9.26 25.28
C ALA A 169 -12.27 -8.34 26.38
N GLU A 170 -13.49 -8.55 26.87
CA GLU A 170 -14.16 -7.62 27.77
C GLU A 170 -13.33 -7.34 29.04
N THR A 171 -12.86 -8.38 29.73
CA THR A 171 -12.07 -8.25 30.96
C THR A 171 -10.69 -7.68 30.65
N PHE A 172 -10.08 -8.12 29.54
CA PHE A 172 -8.78 -7.70 29.08
C PHE A 172 -8.76 -6.19 28.77
N LEU A 173 -9.74 -5.70 28.01
CA LEU A 173 -9.87 -4.29 27.65
C LEU A 173 -10.16 -3.42 28.87
N ALA A 174 -11.07 -3.86 29.76
CA ALA A 174 -11.40 -3.14 30.98
C ALA A 174 -10.19 -2.96 31.91
N THR A 175 -9.33 -3.98 31.99
CA THR A 175 -8.19 -4.03 32.92
C THR A 175 -6.94 -3.40 32.33
N ASN A 176 -6.55 -3.79 31.11
CA ASN A 176 -5.29 -3.41 30.50
C ASN A 176 -5.36 -2.13 29.68
N LYS A 177 -6.56 -1.75 29.21
CA LYS A 177 -6.81 -0.51 28.47
C LYS A 177 -5.82 -0.26 27.32
N PRO A 178 -5.58 -1.23 26.43
CA PRO A 178 -4.63 -1.08 25.33
C PRO A 178 -5.10 -0.05 24.31
N ILE A 179 -4.18 0.42 23.46
CA ILE A 179 -4.55 1.04 22.18
C ILE A 179 -4.90 -0.09 21.20
N VAL A 180 -5.97 0.07 20.42
CA VAL A 180 -6.44 -0.93 19.46
C VAL A 180 -6.50 -0.30 18.08
N VAL A 181 -5.85 -0.90 17.09
CA VAL A 181 -6.00 -0.56 15.68
C VAL A 181 -6.71 -1.71 14.97
N MET A 182 -7.76 -1.38 14.24
CA MET A 182 -8.57 -2.33 13.47
C MET A 182 -8.63 -1.92 12.01
N GLU A 183 -8.56 -2.90 11.11
CA GLU A 183 -9.02 -2.70 9.74
C GLU A 183 -10.55 -2.54 9.75
N MET A 184 -11.05 -1.53 9.04
CA MET A 184 -12.46 -1.38 8.74
C MET A 184 -12.69 -1.88 7.31
N ASN A 185 -12.98 -3.16 7.15
CA ASN A 185 -13.26 -3.76 5.85
C ASN A 185 -14.78 -3.96 5.68
N HIS A 186 -15.46 -2.97 5.10
CA HIS A 186 -16.92 -3.02 4.94
C HIS A 186 -17.40 -4.20 4.08
N PHE A 187 -16.59 -4.69 3.14
CA PHE A 187 -16.94 -5.89 2.37
C PHE A 187 -17.02 -7.10 3.29
N CYS A 188 -16.00 -7.30 4.12
CA CYS A 188 -15.97 -8.43 5.05
C CYS A 188 -17.08 -8.33 6.10
N LEU A 189 -17.32 -7.15 6.65
CA LEU A 189 -18.41 -6.90 7.59
C LEU A 189 -19.79 -7.19 6.97
N ASP A 190 -20.12 -6.58 5.83
CA ASP A 190 -21.45 -6.68 5.23
C ASP A 190 -21.68 -8.04 4.57
N VAL A 191 -20.74 -8.48 3.73
CA VAL A 191 -20.93 -9.67 2.90
C VAL A 191 -20.75 -10.95 3.74
N LEU A 192 -19.69 -11.02 4.55
CA LEU A 192 -19.30 -12.24 5.24
C LEU A 192 -20.01 -12.38 6.59
N GLN A 193 -20.15 -11.29 7.35
CA GLN A 193 -20.77 -11.30 8.69
C GLN A 193 -22.20 -10.78 8.73
N ARG A 194 -22.70 -10.14 7.66
CA ARG A 194 -24.02 -9.47 7.64
C ARG A 194 -24.13 -8.37 8.69
N VAL A 195 -23.02 -7.68 8.94
CA VAL A 195 -22.92 -6.54 9.86
C VAL A 195 -22.86 -5.27 9.02
N THR A 196 -23.80 -4.36 9.25
CA THR A 196 -23.76 -3.06 8.59
C THR A 196 -22.71 -2.16 9.22
N LEU A 197 -22.15 -1.23 8.44
CA LEU A 197 -21.16 -0.28 8.95
C LEU A 197 -21.67 0.56 10.14
N PRO A 198 -22.93 1.05 10.17
CA PRO A 198 -23.49 1.67 11.36
C PRO A 198 -23.48 0.77 12.60
N ASP A 199 -23.90 -0.50 12.49
CA ASP A 199 -23.92 -1.43 13.62
C ASP A 199 -22.51 -1.68 14.17
N PHE A 200 -21.53 -1.82 13.27
CA PHE A 200 -20.12 -1.96 13.62
C PHE A 200 -19.61 -0.74 14.40
N LEU A 201 -19.87 0.48 13.89
CA LEU A 201 -19.42 1.70 14.58
C LEU A 201 -20.15 1.92 15.91
N ASP A 202 -21.44 1.59 16.00
CA ASP A 202 -22.21 1.67 17.25
C ASP A 202 -21.61 0.75 18.32
N PHE A 203 -21.28 -0.49 17.95
CA PHE A 203 -20.59 -1.43 18.82
C PHE A 203 -19.22 -0.88 19.27
N MET A 204 -18.38 -0.42 18.34
CA MET A 204 -17.05 0.09 18.67
C MET A 204 -17.10 1.33 19.56
N ARG A 205 -18.08 2.23 19.37
CA ARG A 205 -18.29 3.41 20.23
C ARG A 205 -18.74 3.03 21.63
N GLY A 206 -19.47 1.92 21.78
CA GLY A 206 -19.84 1.37 23.08
C GLY A 206 -18.64 0.86 23.88
N VAL A 207 -17.60 0.37 23.18
CA VAL A 207 -16.40 -0.20 23.81
C VAL A 207 -15.33 0.86 24.10
N PHE A 208 -15.06 1.74 23.14
CA PHE A 208 -13.93 2.67 23.20
C PHE A 208 -14.38 4.11 23.48
N PRO A 209 -14.00 4.70 24.64
CA PRO A 209 -14.32 6.11 24.93
C PRO A 209 -13.62 7.09 23.97
N TYR A 210 -12.50 6.68 23.37
CA TYR A 210 -11.84 7.41 22.30
C TYR A 210 -11.76 6.53 21.07
N LEU A 211 -12.41 6.96 19.99
CA LEU A 211 -12.50 6.19 18.75
C LEU A 211 -12.31 7.13 17.56
N TYR A 212 -11.35 6.81 16.70
CA TYR A 212 -10.98 7.62 15.55
C TYR A 212 -10.91 6.78 14.29
N ALA A 213 -11.32 7.35 13.16
CA ALA A 213 -11.03 6.81 11.84
C ALA A 213 -9.81 7.52 11.26
N VAL A 214 -8.90 6.76 10.65
CA VAL A 214 -7.65 7.26 10.07
C VAL A 214 -7.62 6.92 8.59
N ASP A 215 -7.42 7.94 7.75
CA ASP A 215 -7.38 7.79 6.30
C ASP A 215 -6.10 7.10 5.82
N HIS A 216 -6.12 6.54 4.60
CA HIS A 216 -5.03 5.72 4.06
C HIS A 216 -3.71 6.50 3.90
N ASP A 217 -3.78 7.83 3.78
CA ASP A 217 -2.64 8.74 3.65
C ASP A 217 -2.24 9.39 4.99
N ASN A 218 -2.91 9.00 6.09
CA ASN A 218 -2.75 9.52 7.44
C ASN A 218 -3.05 11.02 7.63
N ARG A 219 -3.53 11.74 6.60
CA ARG A 219 -3.75 13.19 6.66
C ARG A 219 -5.04 13.56 7.39
N THR A 220 -6.04 12.71 7.25
CA THR A 220 -7.34 12.92 7.90
C THR A 220 -7.55 11.93 9.03
N VAL A 221 -7.75 12.45 10.23
CA VAL A 221 -8.20 11.69 11.40
C VAL A 221 -9.54 12.28 11.84
N ALA A 222 -10.56 11.43 11.92
CA ALA A 222 -11.92 11.83 12.27
C ALA A 222 -12.34 11.19 13.59
N ASN A 223 -12.87 11.99 14.52
CA ASN A 223 -13.41 11.48 15.79
C ASN A 223 -14.80 10.87 15.57
N LEU A 224 -14.93 9.56 15.80
CA LEU A 224 -16.17 8.82 15.53
C LEU A 224 -17.26 9.03 16.59
N HIS A 225 -16.94 9.66 17.72
CA HIS A 225 -17.94 10.12 18.68
C HIS A 225 -18.62 11.43 18.25
N HIS A 226 -18.10 12.12 17.22
CA HIS A 226 -18.77 13.28 16.64
C HIS A 226 -19.74 12.82 15.53
N PRO A 227 -21.07 13.04 15.65
CA PRO A 227 -22.04 12.48 14.72
C PRO A 227 -21.79 12.85 13.25
N GLU A 228 -21.47 14.11 12.96
CA GLU A 228 -21.18 14.55 11.58
C GLU A 228 -19.97 13.82 11.00
N SER A 229 -18.92 13.63 11.80
CA SER A 229 -17.70 12.94 11.39
C SER A 229 -17.98 11.46 11.14
N ALA A 230 -18.75 10.81 12.02
CA ALA A 230 -19.14 9.41 11.85
C ALA A 230 -19.92 9.18 10.54
N TYR A 231 -20.89 10.05 10.21
CA TYR A 231 -21.63 9.95 8.95
C TYR A 231 -20.73 10.16 7.73
N SER A 232 -19.88 11.19 7.74
CA SER A 232 -18.95 11.44 6.63
C SER A 232 -17.95 10.30 6.44
N VAL A 233 -17.43 9.73 7.53
CA VAL A 233 -16.52 8.57 7.47
C VAL A 233 -17.23 7.37 6.87
N MET A 234 -18.44 7.02 7.33
CA MET A 234 -19.18 5.87 6.76
C MET A 234 -19.42 6.04 5.26
N HIS A 235 -19.87 7.22 4.84
CA HIS A 235 -20.08 7.52 3.43
C HIS A 235 -18.78 7.43 2.62
N ASP A 236 -17.73 8.13 3.07
CA ASP A 236 -16.47 8.19 2.33
C ASP A 236 -15.73 6.84 2.34
N HIS A 237 -15.90 6.03 3.38
CA HIS A 237 -15.36 4.69 3.42
C HIS A 237 -15.99 3.80 2.34
N VAL A 238 -17.32 3.75 2.29
CA VAL A 238 -18.04 2.91 1.31
C VAL A 238 -17.86 3.41 -0.12
N VAL A 239 -17.97 4.72 -0.34
CA VAL A 239 -18.03 5.30 -1.70
C VAL A 239 -16.64 5.61 -2.26
N LYS A 240 -15.68 5.97 -1.40
CA LYS A 240 -14.37 6.46 -1.82
C LYS A 240 -13.21 5.60 -1.31
N GLN A 241 -13.47 4.50 -0.60
CA GLN A 241 -12.45 3.63 0.00
C GLN A 241 -11.49 4.40 0.94
N ARG A 242 -12.01 5.45 1.60
CA ARG A 242 -11.25 6.21 2.60
C ARG A 242 -11.36 5.59 3.98
N PHE A 243 -10.51 6.00 4.90
CA PHE A 243 -10.57 5.55 6.30
C PHE A 243 -10.52 4.03 6.48
N PRO A 244 -9.52 3.33 5.93
CA PRO A 244 -9.42 1.88 6.10
C PRO A 244 -9.12 1.45 7.54
N ASN A 245 -8.67 2.37 8.40
CA ASN A 245 -8.26 2.05 9.77
C ASN A 245 -9.13 2.77 10.80
N ILE A 246 -9.46 2.05 11.88
CA ILE A 246 -10.03 2.61 13.10
C ILE A 246 -9.08 2.41 14.26
N VAL A 247 -8.95 3.44 15.10
CA VAL A 247 -8.09 3.45 16.27
C VAL A 247 -8.93 3.73 17.51
N GLY A 248 -9.04 2.73 18.38
CA GLY A 248 -9.69 2.78 19.67
C GLY A 248 -8.69 2.93 20.82
N GLY A 249 -9.11 3.58 21.90
CA GLY A 249 -8.32 3.66 23.13
C GLY A 249 -9.11 4.19 24.31
N PHE A 250 -8.44 4.24 25.47
CA PHE A 250 -9.05 4.53 26.76
C PHE A 250 -8.50 5.79 27.45
N ASP A 251 -7.55 6.48 26.81
CA ASP A 251 -6.90 7.68 27.34
C ASP A 251 -6.78 8.80 26.30
N LEU A 252 -6.81 10.04 26.78
CA LEU A 252 -6.72 11.27 25.99
C LEU A 252 -5.40 11.40 25.23
N SER A 253 -4.33 10.72 25.66
CA SER A 253 -3.05 10.76 24.94
C SER A 253 -3.18 10.24 23.50
N LEU A 254 -4.17 9.39 23.20
CA LEU A 254 -4.42 8.89 21.85
C LEU A 254 -4.66 10.03 20.84
N ALA A 255 -5.49 11.01 21.20
CA ALA A 255 -5.77 12.17 20.35
C ALA A 255 -4.47 12.92 19.99
N SER A 256 -3.59 13.15 20.97
CA SER A 256 -2.32 13.83 20.75
C SER A 256 -1.31 13.03 19.94
N ARG A 257 -1.35 11.68 20.00
CA ARG A 257 -0.57 10.80 19.11
C ARG A 257 -1.06 10.98 17.67
N LEU A 258 -2.36 10.86 17.43
CA LEU A 258 -2.94 10.96 16.09
C LEU A 258 -2.82 12.36 15.48
N SER A 259 -2.88 13.44 16.26
CA SER A 259 -2.60 14.78 15.74
C SER A 259 -1.14 14.95 15.26
N ARG A 260 -0.18 14.26 15.88
CA ARG A 260 1.22 14.26 15.42
C ARG A 260 1.37 13.52 14.09
N LEU A 261 0.63 12.43 13.91
CA LEU A 261 0.55 11.71 12.64
C LEU A 261 0.06 12.62 11.51
N GLN A 262 -1.05 13.32 11.71
CA GLN A 262 -1.54 14.27 10.69
C GLN A 262 -0.51 15.37 10.37
N ALA A 263 0.21 15.87 11.38
CA ALA A 263 1.23 16.89 11.18
C ALA A 263 2.44 16.38 10.39
N SER A 264 2.90 15.13 10.62
CA SER A 264 4.01 14.55 9.88
C SER A 264 3.65 14.27 8.43
N SER A 265 2.45 13.75 8.16
CA SER A 265 1.98 13.47 6.80
C SER A 265 1.74 14.76 5.99
N ASN A 266 1.27 15.84 6.62
CA ASN A 266 1.15 17.14 5.95
C ASN A 266 2.52 17.79 5.64
N LEU A 267 3.56 17.50 6.43
CA LEU A 267 4.92 17.97 6.16
C LEU A 267 5.59 17.17 5.02
N SER A 268 5.34 15.87 4.92
CA SER A 268 5.86 15.03 3.82
C SER A 268 5.22 15.40 2.49
N GLU A 269 3.93 15.73 2.45
CA GLU A 269 3.25 16.20 1.23
C GLU A 269 3.86 17.49 0.69
N LYS A 270 4.13 18.49 1.55
CA LYS A 270 4.82 19.72 1.10
C LYS A 270 6.21 19.46 0.52
N SER A 271 6.85 18.35 0.87
CA SER A 271 8.13 17.95 0.30
C SER A 271 8.01 17.14 -1.00
N ASN A 272 6.85 16.51 -1.25
CA ASN A 272 6.56 15.65 -2.40
C ASN A 272 5.70 16.30 -3.50
N GLN A 273 4.99 17.40 -3.22
CA GLN A 273 4.36 18.21 -4.26
C GLN A 273 5.45 18.82 -5.15
N ARG A 274 5.60 18.27 -6.35
CA ARG A 274 6.46 18.84 -7.39
C ARG A 274 5.63 19.84 -8.17
N PRO A 275 6.04 21.11 -8.25
CA PRO A 275 5.25 22.11 -8.97
C PRO A 275 5.12 21.73 -10.46
N PRO A 276 3.98 22.04 -11.10
CA PRO A 276 3.86 22.00 -12.56
C PRO A 276 4.95 22.88 -13.19
N ILE A 277 5.70 22.30 -14.12
CA ILE A 277 6.75 22.99 -14.87
C ILE A 277 6.05 23.89 -15.89
N ARG A 278 6.38 25.17 -15.85
CA ARG A 278 5.69 26.18 -16.69
C ARG A 278 6.47 26.49 -17.96
N GLU A 279 7.80 26.45 -17.87
CA GLU A 279 8.68 26.77 -18.99
C GLU A 279 9.83 25.75 -19.08
N PRO A 280 9.56 24.50 -19.51
CA PRO A 280 10.60 23.49 -19.70
C PRO A 280 11.58 23.93 -20.80
N LYS A 281 12.71 24.55 -20.40
CA LYS A 281 13.80 24.95 -21.29
C LYS A 281 14.85 23.85 -21.36
N GLY A 282 15.26 23.50 -22.56
CA GLY A 282 16.21 22.43 -22.79
C GLY A 282 16.02 21.80 -24.16
N ALA A 283 16.67 20.66 -24.35
CA ALA A 283 16.48 19.85 -25.55
C ALA A 283 16.67 18.37 -25.27
N ILE A 284 15.99 17.56 -26.07
CA ILE A 284 16.30 16.14 -26.27
C ILE A 284 16.98 15.99 -27.64
N GLU A 285 18.05 15.21 -27.68
CA GLU A 285 18.81 14.89 -28.88
C GLU A 285 18.88 13.38 -29.04
N ALA A 286 18.65 12.87 -30.25
CA ALA A 286 18.96 11.48 -30.56
C ALA A 286 20.48 11.32 -30.70
N ILE A 287 21.06 10.39 -29.94
CA ILE A 287 22.48 10.03 -30.05
C ILE A 287 22.67 9.05 -31.20
N ASP A 288 21.73 8.11 -31.35
CA ASP A 288 21.76 7.10 -32.41
C ASP A 288 21.07 7.61 -33.68
N VAL A 289 21.65 7.26 -34.83
CA VAL A 289 21.05 7.53 -36.15
C VAL A 289 20.17 6.33 -36.52
N LEU A 290 18.88 6.42 -36.19
CA LEU A 290 17.89 5.36 -36.46
C LEU A 290 17.27 5.55 -37.84
N GLN A 291 17.83 4.91 -38.87
CA GLN A 291 17.33 5.04 -40.26
C GLN A 291 16.25 4.02 -40.62
N GLN A 292 16.31 2.81 -40.06
CA GLN A 292 15.39 1.72 -40.38
C GLN A 292 14.96 0.96 -39.12
N ILE A 293 13.68 0.62 -39.04
CA ILE A 293 13.12 -0.22 -37.97
C ILE A 293 12.25 -1.31 -38.59
N GLY A 294 12.41 -2.56 -38.13
CA GLY A 294 11.55 -3.67 -38.54
C GLY A 294 10.16 -3.57 -37.90
N ARG A 295 9.12 -3.89 -38.67
CA ARG A 295 7.73 -3.90 -38.18
C ARG A 295 7.56 -4.69 -36.88
N GLY A 296 6.88 -4.10 -35.90
CA GLY A 296 6.47 -4.76 -34.66
C GLY A 296 7.62 -5.16 -33.72
N ALA A 297 8.87 -4.85 -34.05
CA ALA A 297 9.99 -5.03 -33.14
C ALA A 297 10.13 -3.81 -32.24
N VAL A 298 9.97 -4.01 -30.93
CA VAL A 298 10.31 -3.00 -29.93
C VAL A 298 11.78 -2.66 -30.08
N THR A 299 12.10 -1.38 -30.25
CA THR A 299 13.48 -0.91 -30.34
C THR A 299 13.76 0.10 -29.23
N THR A 300 15.03 0.36 -29.00
CA THR A 300 15.48 1.40 -28.08
C THR A 300 16.32 2.41 -28.83
N ILE A 301 16.13 3.69 -28.51
CA ILE A 301 16.97 4.77 -29.02
C ILE A 301 17.70 5.44 -27.86
N HIS A 302 19.01 5.65 -27.98
CA HIS A 302 19.74 6.46 -27.01
C HIS A 302 19.51 7.94 -27.27
N VAL A 303 19.17 8.65 -26.20
CA VAL A 303 18.93 10.09 -26.23
C VAL A 303 19.77 10.80 -25.19
N ARG A 304 20.13 12.04 -25.50
CA ARG A 304 20.68 13.01 -24.56
C ARG A 304 19.61 14.02 -24.22
N ILE A 305 19.41 14.29 -22.94
CA ILE A 305 18.42 15.25 -22.45
C ILE A 305 19.16 16.31 -21.65
N SER A 306 18.91 17.57 -21.94
CA SER A 306 19.51 18.70 -21.23
C SER A 306 18.41 19.59 -20.63
N ASN A 307 18.57 19.94 -19.35
CA ASN A 307 17.73 20.93 -18.69
C ASN A 307 18.48 22.28 -18.68
N ALA A 308 18.03 23.19 -19.54
CA ALA A 308 18.53 24.57 -19.64
C ALA A 308 17.63 25.59 -18.93
N GLY A 309 16.60 25.12 -18.21
CA GLY A 309 15.70 25.94 -17.41
C GLY A 309 16.21 26.18 -15.99
N ASP A 310 15.34 26.76 -15.18
CA ASP A 310 15.52 27.01 -13.75
C ASP A 310 14.65 26.09 -12.85
N GLU A 311 13.77 25.30 -13.46
CA GLU A 311 12.92 24.32 -12.80
C GLU A 311 13.56 22.93 -12.80
N THR A 312 13.42 22.18 -11.70
CA THR A 312 13.88 20.78 -11.63
C THR A 312 12.80 19.84 -12.12
N TRP A 313 13.16 18.89 -12.98
CA TRP A 313 12.24 17.87 -13.51
C TRP A 313 12.35 16.62 -12.68
N TYR A 314 11.23 16.09 -12.20
CA TYR A 314 11.20 14.91 -11.35
C TYR A 314 10.53 13.76 -12.08
N HIS A 315 11.06 12.54 -11.94
CA HIS A 315 10.42 11.35 -12.50
C HIS A 315 9.26 10.83 -11.64
N ASP A 316 8.99 11.47 -10.49
CA ASP A 316 8.03 11.09 -9.46
C ASP A 316 7.19 12.30 -8.99
N GLY A 317 6.30 12.05 -8.01
CA GLY A 317 5.34 13.02 -7.50
C GLY A 317 4.01 12.98 -8.25
N ASP A 318 3.20 14.03 -8.04
CA ASP A 318 1.84 14.11 -8.59
C ASP A 318 1.81 14.36 -10.11
N HIS A 319 2.91 14.90 -10.65
CA HIS A 319 3.11 15.26 -12.05
C HIS A 319 4.50 14.84 -12.52
N PRO A 320 4.80 13.53 -12.62
CA PRO A 320 6.10 13.03 -13.04
C PRO A 320 6.39 13.39 -14.51
N VAL A 321 7.68 13.58 -14.81
CA VAL A 321 8.19 13.80 -16.17
C VAL A 321 8.65 12.48 -16.77
N PHE A 322 8.18 12.18 -17.98
CA PHE A 322 8.57 11.02 -18.77
C PHE A 322 9.17 11.43 -20.11
N LEU A 323 10.04 10.58 -20.64
CA LEU A 323 10.40 10.61 -22.05
C LEU A 323 9.27 9.99 -22.85
N CYS A 324 8.94 10.60 -23.98
CA CYS A 324 7.88 10.13 -24.85
C CYS A 324 8.19 10.50 -26.31
N TYR A 325 7.32 10.13 -27.23
CA TYR A 325 7.52 10.39 -28.65
C TYR A 325 6.18 10.45 -29.40
N HIS A 326 6.23 11.07 -30.56
CA HIS A 326 5.18 11.10 -31.57
C HIS A 326 5.64 10.41 -32.85
N TRP A 327 4.71 9.81 -33.57
CA TRP A 327 4.91 9.41 -34.97
C TRP A 327 4.06 10.30 -35.87
N ILE A 328 4.66 10.82 -36.93
CA ILE A 328 4.01 11.64 -37.94
C ILE A 328 4.11 10.92 -39.29
N ASN A 329 2.99 10.84 -39.99
CA ASN A 329 2.89 10.29 -41.33
C ASN A 329 3.64 11.17 -42.35
N PRO A 330 4.03 10.64 -43.52
CA PRO A 330 4.72 11.42 -44.53
C PRO A 330 3.91 12.58 -45.14
N ASP A 331 2.58 12.57 -45.01
CA ASP A 331 1.70 13.69 -45.36
C ASP A 331 1.65 14.81 -44.30
N GLY A 332 2.28 14.59 -43.13
CA GLY A 332 2.34 15.52 -42.02
C GLY A 332 1.28 15.28 -40.94
N ASP A 333 0.37 14.33 -41.14
CA ASP A 333 -0.67 14.03 -40.14
C ASP A 333 -0.10 13.19 -38.98
N MET A 334 -0.62 13.43 -37.78
CA MET A 334 -0.21 12.70 -36.58
C MET A 334 -0.62 11.22 -36.68
N HIS A 335 0.35 10.31 -36.68
CA HIS A 335 0.14 8.86 -36.64
C HIS A 335 -0.04 8.35 -35.22
N VAL A 336 0.85 8.76 -34.31
CA VAL A 336 0.78 8.48 -32.87
C VAL A 336 1.10 9.78 -32.15
N TYR A 337 0.14 10.30 -31.39
CA TYR A 337 0.32 11.47 -30.53
C TYR A 337 0.75 11.11 -29.11
N ASP A 338 0.60 9.85 -28.69
CA ASP A 338 0.88 9.47 -27.31
C ASP A 338 1.69 8.18 -27.28
N GLY A 339 3.01 8.35 -27.40
CA GLY A 339 3.98 7.27 -27.31
C GLY A 339 4.04 6.61 -25.93
N VAL A 340 4.84 5.55 -25.85
CA VAL A 340 5.06 4.85 -24.58
C VAL A 340 5.98 5.67 -23.69
N ARG A 341 5.58 5.86 -22.43
CA ARG A 341 6.36 6.59 -21.42
C ARG A 341 7.60 5.78 -21.06
N SER A 342 8.77 6.37 -21.24
CA SER A 342 10.02 5.87 -20.70
C SER A 342 10.42 6.70 -19.49
N LYS A 343 10.61 6.05 -18.33
CA LYS A 343 10.98 6.73 -17.09
C LYS A 343 12.38 7.34 -17.22
N ILE A 344 12.57 8.52 -16.63
CA ILE A 344 13.90 9.12 -16.48
C ILE A 344 14.71 8.24 -15.51
N VAL A 345 15.95 7.89 -15.87
CA VAL A 345 16.82 7.01 -15.07
C VAL A 345 17.29 7.68 -13.77
N ASP A 346 17.54 8.98 -13.82
CA ASP A 346 17.87 9.78 -12.65
C ASP A 346 16.61 10.23 -11.92
N ALA A 347 16.69 10.26 -10.58
CA ALA A 347 15.61 10.73 -9.70
C ALA A 347 15.02 12.09 -10.13
N ARG A 348 15.87 12.94 -10.69
CA ARG A 348 15.55 14.27 -11.17
C ARG A 348 16.59 14.78 -12.16
N ILE A 349 16.18 15.67 -13.05
CA ILE A 349 17.07 16.46 -13.93
C ILE A 349 17.04 17.90 -13.44
N THR A 350 18.08 18.31 -12.71
CA THR A 350 18.18 19.68 -12.16
C THR A 350 18.61 20.70 -13.22
N PRO A 351 18.37 22.01 -13.02
CA PRO A 351 18.90 23.07 -13.86
C PRO A 351 20.39 22.88 -14.20
N GLY A 352 20.73 22.92 -15.49
CA GLY A 352 22.09 22.74 -16.01
C GLY A 352 22.55 21.27 -16.11
N MET A 353 21.73 20.30 -15.70
CA MET A 353 22.05 18.88 -15.80
C MET A 353 21.76 18.36 -17.21
N THR A 354 22.66 17.49 -17.68
CA THR A 354 22.49 16.71 -18.90
C THR A 354 22.61 15.24 -18.57
N ILE A 355 21.67 14.43 -19.05
CA ILE A 355 21.67 12.98 -18.88
C ILE A 355 21.63 12.28 -20.24
N GLU A 356 22.06 11.04 -20.28
CA GLU A 356 21.93 10.16 -21.44
C GLU A 356 21.25 8.87 -21.01
N GLN A 357 20.22 8.44 -21.76
CA GLN A 357 19.51 7.20 -21.47
C GLN A 357 18.87 6.61 -22.73
N SER A 358 18.50 5.34 -22.67
CA SER A 358 17.69 4.71 -23.71
C SER A 358 16.21 4.98 -23.45
N MET A 359 15.43 5.19 -24.52
CA MET A 359 13.97 5.19 -24.48
C MET A 359 13.42 4.12 -25.42
N ILE A 360 12.29 3.52 -25.03
CA ILE A 360 11.63 2.44 -25.77
C ILE A 360 10.74 3.06 -26.85
N ILE A 361 10.85 2.56 -28.08
CA ILE A 361 10.08 3.00 -29.24
C ILE A 361 9.33 1.81 -29.84
N PHE A 362 8.03 2.00 -30.05
CA PHE A 362 7.19 1.09 -30.84
C PHE A 362 6.98 1.69 -32.23
N PRO A 363 7.45 1.03 -33.31
CA PRO A 363 7.26 1.52 -34.66
C PRO A 363 5.82 1.30 -35.16
N PRO A 364 5.34 2.11 -36.12
CA PRO A 364 4.13 1.85 -36.88
C PRO A 364 4.08 0.43 -37.46
N GLN A 365 2.87 -0.12 -37.61
CA GLN A 365 2.70 -1.49 -38.14
C GLN A 365 2.84 -1.56 -39.66
N LEU A 366 2.48 -0.49 -40.36
CA LEU A 366 2.53 -0.42 -41.81
C LEU A 366 3.89 0.09 -42.27
N PRO A 367 4.49 -0.52 -43.31
CA PRO A 367 5.75 -0.04 -43.86
C PRO A 367 5.58 1.35 -44.46
N GLY A 368 6.66 2.12 -44.40
CA GLY A 368 6.68 3.48 -44.94
C GLY A 368 7.72 4.34 -44.23
N THR A 369 7.93 5.55 -44.76
CA THR A 369 8.77 6.56 -44.11
C THR A 369 7.89 7.38 -43.18
N TYR A 370 8.22 7.38 -41.90
CA TYR A 370 7.54 8.17 -40.87
C TYR A 370 8.54 9.10 -40.21
N ARG A 371 8.05 10.20 -39.65
CA ARG A 371 8.86 11.05 -38.79
C ARG A 371 8.62 10.71 -37.33
N LEU A 372 9.68 10.33 -36.63
CA LEU A 372 9.71 10.12 -35.19
C LEU A 372 10.11 11.42 -34.51
N VAL A 373 9.25 11.96 -33.65
CA VAL A 373 9.53 13.15 -32.85
C VAL A 373 9.73 12.71 -31.40
N LEU A 374 10.93 12.90 -30.85
CA LEU A 374 11.24 12.58 -29.47
C LEU A 374 11.05 13.81 -28.60
N THR A 375 10.39 13.64 -27.45
CA THR A 375 10.08 14.72 -26.52
C THR A 375 9.94 14.22 -25.07
N LEU A 376 9.53 15.11 -24.16
CA LEU A 376 9.16 14.81 -22.80
C LEU A 376 7.72 15.28 -22.52
N VAL A 377 7.07 14.63 -21.57
CA VAL A 377 5.74 15.02 -21.07
C VAL A 377 5.79 15.09 -19.55
N GLN A 378 5.20 16.13 -18.97
CA GLN A 378 4.84 16.13 -17.56
C GLN A 378 3.38 15.71 -17.43
N GLU A 379 3.14 14.57 -16.78
CA GLU A 379 1.81 13.97 -16.71
C GLU A 379 0.77 14.91 -16.09
N GLY A 380 -0.35 15.08 -16.79
CA GLY A 380 -1.44 15.97 -16.41
C GLY A 380 -1.12 17.47 -16.48
N VAL A 381 0.04 17.86 -17.00
CA VAL A 381 0.47 19.27 -17.11
C VAL A 381 0.64 19.70 -18.56
N CYS A 382 1.71 19.25 -19.24
CA CYS A 382 1.99 19.65 -20.61
C CYS A 382 2.98 18.71 -21.30
N TRP A 383 2.92 18.73 -22.63
CA TRP A 383 4.03 18.29 -23.47
C TRP A 383 5.10 19.38 -23.53
N PHE A 384 6.37 18.99 -23.42
CA PHE A 384 7.45 19.95 -23.30
C PHE A 384 7.61 20.80 -24.57
N GLU A 385 7.43 20.20 -25.75
CA GLU A 385 7.53 20.88 -27.04
C GLU A 385 6.46 21.97 -27.22
N GLU A 386 5.27 21.77 -26.65
CA GLU A 386 4.18 22.77 -26.65
C GLU A 386 4.57 24.01 -25.84
N CYS A 387 5.55 23.86 -24.94
CA CYS A 387 6.08 24.92 -24.09
C CYS A 387 7.46 25.43 -24.55
N GLY A 388 7.89 25.08 -25.77
CA GLY A 388 9.12 25.58 -26.39
C GLY A 388 10.39 24.78 -26.09
N PHE A 389 10.26 23.55 -25.57
CA PHE A 389 11.38 22.61 -25.44
C PHE A 389 11.88 22.11 -26.81
N GLY A 390 13.18 21.94 -26.96
CA GLY A 390 13.79 21.43 -28.20
C GLY A 390 13.55 19.93 -28.36
N GLN A 391 12.70 19.54 -29.32
CA GLN A 391 12.47 18.16 -29.71
C GLN A 391 13.54 17.64 -30.70
N ALA A 392 13.74 16.32 -30.74
CA ALA A 392 14.54 15.67 -31.78
C ALA A 392 13.62 15.05 -32.83
N GLU A 393 13.93 15.24 -34.11
CA GLU A 393 13.17 14.66 -35.23
C GLU A 393 14.05 13.72 -36.04
N LEU A 394 13.52 12.54 -36.36
CA LEU A 394 14.19 11.52 -37.17
C LEU A 394 13.23 11.05 -38.25
N ASP A 395 13.68 11.07 -39.51
CA ASP A 395 12.96 10.39 -40.58
C ASP A 395 13.39 8.91 -40.57
N VAL A 396 12.43 8.02 -40.31
CA VAL A 396 12.65 6.58 -40.10
C VAL A 396 11.87 5.77 -41.13
N GLU A 397 12.54 4.84 -41.79
CA GLU A 397 11.91 3.88 -42.68
C GLU A 397 11.49 2.61 -41.91
N VAL A 398 10.19 2.35 -41.87
CA VAL A 398 9.63 1.12 -41.29
C VAL A 398 9.60 0.05 -42.38
N VAL A 399 10.38 -1.02 -42.20
CA VAL A 399 10.58 -2.11 -43.19
C VAL A 399 9.85 -3.40 -42.83
#